data_AF-F9YTS3-F1
#
_entry.id   AF-F9YTS3-F1
#
_cell.length_a   1.000
_cell.length_b   1.000
_cell.length_c   1.000
_cell.angle_alpha   90.00
_cell.angle_beta   90.00
_cell.angle_gamma   90.00
#
_symmetry.space_group_name_H-M   'P 1'
#
loop_
_entity.id
_entity.type
_entity.pdbx_description
1 polymer ?
#
loop_
_entity_poly.entity_id
_entity_poly.type
_entity_poly.pdbx_seq_one_letter_code
_entity_poly.pdbx_strand_id
1 'polypeptide(L)'
;MKRKVIKLFLPLGLLLFLSSCSPKITGTWQVSRYETYTPEKQGVILSNIGTIKLDRDGSGEQHLTYSIFGVTHDEKSPLSWKRKGRRVVIGGNYSEFARTWKITQSKRKTQKWETSEGERIQKLELKR
;
A
#
# COMPACT_ATOMS: atom_id res chain seq x y z
N MET A 1 -43.93 49.61 32.96
CA MET A 1 -43.11 48.42 33.30
C MET A 1 -42.28 48.01 32.09
N LYS A 2 -40.95 48.07 32.17
CA LYS A 2 -40.03 47.77 31.04
C LYS A 2 -39.63 46.29 31.08
N ARG A 3 -40.00 45.49 30.07
CA ARG A 3 -39.63 44.07 29.97
C ARG A 3 -38.21 43.98 29.38
N LYS A 4 -37.26 43.41 30.14
CA LYS A 4 -35.90 43.12 29.68
C LYS A 4 -35.90 41.83 28.86
N VAL A 5 -35.40 41.89 27.63
CA VAL A 5 -35.26 40.74 26.74
C VAL A 5 -33.87 40.13 26.98
N ILE A 6 -33.83 38.96 27.61
CA ILE A 6 -32.59 38.20 27.86
C ILE A 6 -32.26 37.43 26.58
N LYS A 7 -31.16 37.79 25.91
CA LYS A 7 -30.64 37.08 24.74
C LYS A 7 -29.84 35.87 25.21
N LEU A 8 -30.41 34.68 25.06
CA LEU A 8 -29.76 33.41 25.34
C LEU A 8 -28.75 33.11 24.20
N PHE A 9 -27.45 33.28 24.48
CA PHE A 9 -26.39 32.87 23.56
C PHE A 9 -26.13 31.37 23.73
N LEU A 10 -26.49 30.58 22.71
CA LEU A 10 -26.17 29.15 22.61
C LEU A 10 -24.74 28.99 22.07
N PRO A 11 -23.81 28.27 22.73
CA PRO A 11 -22.48 28.04 22.17
C PRO A 11 -22.57 27.00 21.05
N LEU A 12 -22.20 27.44 19.85
CA LEU A 12 -22.12 26.67 18.62
C LEU A 12 -21.09 25.54 18.78
N GLY A 13 -21.56 24.30 18.75
CA GLY A 13 -20.75 23.09 18.96
C GLY A 13 -19.59 22.99 17.95
N LEU A 14 -18.38 22.85 18.49
CA LEU A 14 -17.16 22.58 17.73
C LEU A 14 -17.19 21.11 17.24
N LEU A 15 -17.76 20.88 16.07
CA LEU A 15 -17.62 19.63 15.32
C LEU A 15 -16.16 19.49 14.87
N LEU A 16 -15.33 18.86 15.70
CA LEU A 16 -14.01 18.38 15.30
C LEU A 16 -14.19 17.26 14.28
N PHE A 17 -14.21 17.63 13.01
CA PHE A 17 -14.05 16.69 11.90
C PHE A 17 -12.68 16.03 12.03
N LEU A 18 -12.63 14.85 12.65
CA LEU A 18 -11.53 13.91 12.55
C LEU A 18 -11.47 13.43 11.09
N SER A 19 -10.85 14.23 10.23
CA SER A 19 -10.52 13.82 8.88
C SER A 19 -9.55 12.64 8.98
N SER A 20 -10.09 11.43 8.83
CA SER A 20 -9.30 10.21 8.73
C SER A 20 -8.54 10.26 7.40
N CYS A 21 -7.39 10.94 7.43
CA CYS A 21 -6.43 10.97 6.35
C CYS A 21 -5.77 9.59 6.29
N SER A 22 -6.51 8.57 5.81
CA SER A 22 -5.91 7.29 5.46
C SER A 22 -4.80 7.58 4.45
N PRO A 23 -3.54 7.18 4.71
CA PRO A 23 -2.44 7.48 3.80
C PRO A 23 -2.81 7.02 2.39
N LYS A 24 -2.68 7.93 1.41
CA LYS A 24 -3.00 7.62 0.02
C LYS A 24 -2.03 6.56 -0.49
N ILE A 25 -2.58 5.39 -0.83
CA ILE A 25 -1.85 4.29 -1.47
C ILE A 25 -1.50 4.61 -2.93
N THR A 26 -2.23 5.54 -3.55
CA THR A 26 -2.06 5.88 -4.97
C THR A 26 -0.78 6.67 -5.24
N GLY A 27 -0.29 6.54 -6.47
CA GLY A 27 0.95 7.10 -6.99
C GLY A 27 2.05 6.05 -7.16
N THR A 28 3.25 6.52 -7.53
CA THR A 28 4.42 5.66 -7.74
C THR A 28 5.15 5.39 -6.43
N TRP A 29 5.61 4.16 -6.29
CA TRP A 29 6.39 3.66 -5.17
C TRP A 29 7.60 2.90 -5.68
N GLN A 30 8.75 3.14 -5.09
CA GLN A 30 9.92 2.30 -5.28
C GLN A 30 9.75 1.00 -4.48
N VAL A 31 9.99 -0.13 -5.13
CA VAL A 31 10.08 -1.44 -4.48
C VAL A 31 11.45 -1.54 -3.82
N SER A 32 11.54 -1.03 -2.60
CA SER A 32 12.81 -0.95 -1.87
C SER A 32 13.27 -2.30 -1.34
N ARG A 33 12.33 -3.21 -1.01
CA ARG A 33 12.62 -4.57 -0.61
C ARG A 33 11.47 -5.50 -0.99
N TYR A 34 11.80 -6.66 -1.53
CA TYR A 34 10.88 -7.77 -1.70
C TYR A 34 11.55 -9.03 -1.15
N GLU A 35 10.84 -9.75 -0.30
CA GLU A 35 11.39 -10.91 0.40
C GLU A 35 10.38 -12.05 0.34
N THR A 36 10.87 -13.24 0.00
CA THR A 36 10.13 -14.48 0.07
C THR A 36 10.87 -15.45 0.96
N TYR A 37 10.19 -16.08 1.91
CA TYR A 37 10.79 -17.11 2.74
C TYR A 37 9.76 -18.16 3.16
N THR A 38 10.23 -19.37 3.37
CA THR A 38 9.51 -20.44 4.04
C THR A 38 10.32 -20.78 5.28
N PRO A 39 9.71 -20.98 6.46
CA PRO A 39 10.43 -21.45 7.63
C PRO A 39 11.32 -22.66 7.28
N GLU A 40 12.53 -22.69 7.82
CA GLU A 40 13.51 -23.77 7.61
C GLU A 40 14.08 -23.92 6.18
N LYS A 41 13.67 -23.06 5.24
CA LYS A 41 14.19 -23.05 3.86
C LYS A 41 14.83 -21.72 3.51
N GLN A 42 15.78 -21.77 2.57
CA GLN A 42 16.42 -20.55 2.09
C GLN A 42 15.43 -19.72 1.25
N GLY A 43 15.33 -18.43 1.59
CA GLY A 43 14.47 -17.47 0.91
C GLY A 43 15.21 -16.63 -0.14
N VAL A 44 14.47 -15.75 -0.80
CA VAL A 44 15.01 -14.74 -1.72
C VAL A 44 14.75 -13.36 -1.14
N ILE A 45 15.79 -12.52 -1.09
CA ILE A 45 15.68 -11.10 -0.74
C ILE A 45 16.18 -10.29 -1.93
N LEU A 46 15.30 -9.44 -2.44
CA LEU A 46 15.61 -8.48 -3.49
C LEU A 46 15.50 -7.06 -2.94
N SER A 47 16.39 -6.17 -3.38
CA SER A 47 16.44 -4.78 -2.92
C SER A 47 16.45 -3.82 -4.09
N ASN A 48 15.67 -2.73 -3.97
CA ASN A 48 15.59 -1.65 -4.96
C ASN A 48 15.30 -2.12 -6.39
N ILE A 49 14.34 -3.03 -6.55
CA ILE A 49 14.07 -3.73 -7.81
C ILE A 49 13.19 -2.98 -8.79
N GLY A 50 13.01 -1.66 -8.64
CA GLY A 50 12.19 -0.85 -9.54
C GLY A 50 10.97 -0.25 -8.84
N THR A 51 9.84 -0.16 -9.55
CA THR A 51 8.68 0.64 -9.11
C THR A 51 7.34 -0.04 -9.36
N ILE A 52 6.36 0.28 -8.51
CA ILE A 52 4.94 0.01 -8.72
C ILE A 52 4.17 1.33 -8.68
N LYS A 53 3.30 1.55 -9.66
CA LYS A 53 2.41 2.70 -9.73
C LYS A 53 0.97 2.24 -9.61
N LEU A 54 0.21 2.92 -8.77
CA LEU A 54 -1.18 2.61 -8.46
C LEU A 54 -2.03 3.86 -8.74
N ASP A 55 -2.80 3.81 -9.81
CA ASP A 55 -3.64 4.91 -10.28
C ASP A 55 -5.03 4.89 -9.63
N ARG A 56 -5.66 6.05 -9.51
CA ARG A 56 -6.91 6.20 -8.71
C ARG A 56 -8.10 5.43 -9.26
N ASP A 57 -8.08 5.11 -10.54
CA ASP A 57 -9.10 4.36 -11.26
C ASP A 57 -9.01 2.84 -11.02
N GLY A 58 -8.02 2.38 -10.25
CA GLY A 58 -7.77 0.96 -10.00
C GLY A 58 -6.89 0.31 -11.05
N SER A 59 -6.31 1.07 -11.97
CA SER A 59 -5.24 0.62 -12.85
C SER A 59 -3.86 0.90 -12.24
N GLY A 60 -2.81 0.38 -12.87
CA GLY A 60 -1.44 0.58 -12.46
C GLY A 60 -0.46 -0.10 -13.38
N GLU A 61 0.81 0.01 -13.05
CA GLU A 61 1.91 -0.61 -13.80
C GLU A 61 3.06 -0.95 -12.84
N GLN A 62 3.80 -2.01 -13.16
CA GLN A 62 5.04 -2.35 -12.49
C GLN A 62 6.19 -2.35 -13.50
N HIS A 63 7.31 -1.79 -13.07
CA HIS A 63 8.56 -1.80 -13.80
C HIS A 63 9.61 -2.38 -12.86
N LEU A 64 10.02 -3.62 -13.07
CA LEU A 64 10.92 -4.34 -12.17
C LEU A 64 12.17 -4.80 -12.89
N THR A 65 13.32 -4.66 -12.23
CA THR A 65 14.59 -5.19 -12.73
C THR A 65 15.33 -5.83 -11.56
N TYR A 66 15.61 -7.12 -11.68
CA TYR A 66 16.23 -7.89 -10.60
C TYR A 66 16.94 -9.14 -11.13
N SER A 67 17.86 -9.67 -10.32
CA SER A 67 18.58 -10.91 -10.67
C SER A 67 18.36 -11.98 -9.61
N ILE A 68 18.04 -13.19 -10.05
CA ILE A 68 17.91 -14.39 -9.21
C ILE A 68 18.76 -15.49 -9.85
N PHE A 69 19.62 -16.14 -9.06
CA PHE A 69 20.52 -17.21 -9.53
C PHE A 69 21.34 -16.84 -10.78
N GLY A 70 21.77 -15.58 -10.90
CA GLY A 70 22.56 -15.09 -12.04
C GLY A 70 21.76 -14.77 -13.30
N VAL A 71 20.44 -15.01 -13.30
CA VAL A 71 19.55 -14.63 -14.41
C VAL A 71 18.93 -13.27 -14.09
N THR A 72 19.00 -12.34 -15.05
CA THR A 72 18.40 -11.01 -14.93
C THR A 72 17.02 -11.02 -15.56
N HIS A 73 16.06 -10.46 -14.83
CA HIS A 73 14.68 -10.27 -15.25
C HIS A 73 14.42 -8.77 -15.40
N ASP A 74 13.84 -8.36 -16.52
CA ASP A 74 13.26 -7.04 -16.74
C ASP A 74 11.77 -7.23 -17.04
N GLU A 75 10.92 -6.77 -16.13
CA GLU A 75 9.48 -6.93 -16.20
C GLU A 75 8.82 -5.56 -16.29
N LYS A 76 8.01 -5.37 -17.34
CA LYS A 76 7.11 -4.23 -17.46
C LYS A 76 5.73 -4.76 -17.78
N SER A 77 4.80 -4.56 -16.86
CA SER A 77 3.45 -5.08 -17.04
C SER A 77 2.39 -4.19 -16.39
N PRO A 78 1.20 -4.11 -17.02
CA PRO A 78 0.06 -3.44 -16.43
C PRO A 78 -0.48 -4.25 -15.25
N LEU A 79 -1.03 -3.54 -14.28
CA LEU A 79 -1.65 -4.10 -13.09
C LEU A 79 -3.06 -3.51 -12.91
N SER A 80 -3.92 -4.26 -12.25
CA SER A 80 -5.14 -3.75 -11.63
C SER A 80 -4.98 -3.80 -10.12
N TRP A 81 -5.66 -2.92 -9.40
CA TRP A 81 -5.66 -2.95 -7.95
C TRP A 81 -6.96 -2.49 -7.34
N LYS A 82 -7.27 -3.04 -6.17
CA LYS A 82 -8.40 -2.63 -5.33
C LYS A 82 -7.96 -2.65 -3.87
N ARG A 83 -8.50 -1.74 -3.05
CA ARG A 83 -8.23 -1.71 -1.61
C ARG A 83 -9.52 -1.75 -0.81
N LYS A 84 -9.55 -2.61 0.22
CA LYS A 84 -10.59 -2.64 1.24
C LYS A 84 -9.93 -2.62 2.62
N GLY A 85 -9.98 -1.47 3.29
CA GLY A 85 -9.29 -1.26 4.57
C GLY A 85 -7.76 -1.43 4.43
N ARG A 86 -7.20 -2.39 5.17
CA ARG A 86 -5.77 -2.75 5.12
C ARG A 86 -5.44 -3.86 4.11
N ARG A 87 -6.39 -4.29 3.28
CA ARG A 87 -6.15 -5.30 2.24
C ARG A 87 -6.05 -4.63 0.87
N VAL A 88 -5.03 -4.98 0.11
CA VAL A 88 -4.80 -4.54 -1.26
C VAL A 88 -4.76 -5.77 -2.14
N VAL A 89 -5.66 -5.84 -3.11
CA VAL A 89 -5.62 -6.88 -4.14
C VAL A 89 -4.90 -6.27 -5.33
N ILE A 90 -3.81 -6.88 -5.75
CA ILE A 90 -3.15 -6.58 -7.02
C ILE A 90 -3.50 -7.73 -7.97
N GLY A 91 -3.99 -7.41 -9.16
CA GLY A 91 -4.18 -8.34 -10.25
C GLY A 91 -3.28 -7.97 -11.42
N GLY A 92 -2.94 -8.94 -12.25
CA GLY A 92 -2.09 -8.75 -13.42
C GLY A 92 -1.58 -10.09 -13.88
N ASN A 93 -1.46 -10.26 -15.19
CA ASN A 93 -0.88 -11.49 -15.73
C ASN A 93 0.64 -11.43 -15.53
N TYR A 94 1.23 -12.54 -15.06
CA TYR A 94 2.68 -12.71 -14.92
C TYR A 94 3.38 -11.76 -13.92
N SER A 95 2.65 -11.13 -12.99
CA SER A 95 3.26 -10.31 -11.94
C SER A 95 3.47 -11.13 -10.66
N GLU A 96 4.69 -11.13 -10.14
CA GLU A 96 5.01 -11.67 -8.80
C GLU A 96 4.21 -11.00 -7.68
N PHE A 97 3.69 -9.80 -7.93
CA PHE A 97 2.87 -9.04 -6.99
C PHE A 97 1.36 -9.30 -7.12
N ALA A 98 0.89 -10.07 -8.11
CA ALA A 98 -0.52 -10.36 -8.36
C ALA A 98 -1.14 -11.24 -7.26
N ARG A 99 -1.40 -10.63 -6.10
CA ARG A 99 -1.80 -11.29 -4.84
C ARG A 99 -2.69 -10.37 -4.01
N THR A 100 -3.28 -10.94 -2.96
CA THR A 100 -3.88 -10.15 -1.89
C THR A 100 -2.86 -9.88 -0.81
N TRP A 101 -2.58 -8.60 -0.58
CA TRP A 101 -1.62 -8.06 0.37
C TRP A 101 -2.32 -7.48 1.60
N LYS A 102 -1.74 -7.70 2.77
CA LYS A 102 -2.11 -7.02 4.02
C LYS A 102 -1.10 -5.91 4.29
N ILE A 103 -1.57 -4.68 4.38
CA ILE A 103 -0.77 -3.52 4.81
C ILE A 103 -0.51 -3.64 6.31
N THR A 104 0.73 -3.94 6.70
CA THR A 104 1.17 -4.00 8.10
C THR A 104 1.63 -2.64 8.59
N GLN A 105 2.16 -1.79 7.71
CA GLN A 105 2.53 -0.41 8.01
C GLN A 105 2.14 0.53 6.86
N SER A 106 1.54 1.67 7.19
CA SER A 106 1.20 2.72 6.23
C SER A 106 1.61 4.08 6.79
N LYS A 107 2.69 4.66 6.25
CA LYS A 107 3.13 6.03 6.54
C LYS A 107 3.18 6.82 5.23
N ARG A 108 3.36 8.15 5.34
CA ARG A 108 3.38 9.07 4.19
C ARG A 108 4.35 8.67 3.06
N LYS A 109 5.53 8.16 3.42
CA LYS A 109 6.63 7.83 2.49
C LYS A 109 7.02 6.36 2.47
N THR A 110 6.38 5.53 3.30
CA THR A 110 6.76 4.12 3.44
C THR A 110 5.52 3.26 3.63
N GLN A 111 5.46 2.13 2.93
CA GLN A 111 4.50 1.09 3.24
C GLN A 111 5.19 -0.25 3.41
N LYS A 112 4.65 -1.09 4.31
CA LYS A 112 5.06 -2.48 4.47
C LYS A 112 3.84 -3.37 4.29
N TRP A 113 3.94 -4.30 3.37
CA TRP A 113 2.88 -5.22 3.01
C TRP A 113 3.36 -6.65 3.20
N GLU A 114 2.43 -7.53 3.51
CA GLU A 114 2.69 -8.94 3.75
C GLU A 114 1.58 -9.80 3.15
N THR A 115 1.96 -10.96 2.65
CA THR A 115 1.01 -12.01 2.26
C THR A 115 1.61 -13.38 2.57
N SER A 116 0.74 -14.37 2.70
CA SER A 116 1.11 -15.75 3.03
C SER A 116 0.32 -16.70 2.14
N GLU A 117 1.03 -17.67 1.57
CA GLU A 117 0.45 -18.75 0.77
C GLU A 117 0.95 -20.07 1.34
N GLY A 118 0.11 -20.72 2.16
CA GLY A 118 0.54 -21.82 3.01
C GLY A 118 1.65 -21.37 3.96
N GLU A 119 2.78 -22.08 3.95
CA GLU A 119 3.96 -21.78 4.77
C GLU A 119 4.85 -20.68 4.17
N ARG A 120 4.63 -20.30 2.90
CA ARG A 120 5.46 -19.30 2.22
C ARG A 120 4.96 -17.90 2.57
N ILE A 121 5.84 -17.09 3.14
CA ILE A 121 5.58 -15.70 3.51
C ILE A 121 6.30 -14.79 2.51
N GLN A 122 5.61 -13.72 2.11
CA GLN A 122 6.16 -12.69 1.24
C GLN A 122 5.99 -11.33 1.90
N LYS A 123 7.06 -10.54 1.88
CA LYS A 123 7.10 -9.18 2.43
C LYS A 123 7.49 -8.20 1.32
N LEU A 124 6.82 -7.07 1.30
CA LEU A 124 7.05 -6.01 0.33
C LEU A 124 7.19 -4.67 1.06
N GLU A 125 8.30 -3.98 0.83
CA GLU A 125 8.54 -2.64 1.36
C GLU A 125 8.59 -1.62 0.23
N LEU A 126 7.68 -0.65 0.31
CA LEU A 126 7.49 0.40 -0.67
C LEU A 126 7.97 1.74 -0.10
N LYS A 127 8.70 2.52 -0.89
CA LYS A 127 9.22 3.85 -0.51
C LYS A 127 8.88 4.93 -1.55
N ARG A 128 8.76 6.17 -1.07
CA ARG A 128 8.53 7.38 -1.87
C ARG A 128 9.35 8.55 -1.33
#